data_AF-A0A4Y9VTR3-F1
#
_entry.id   AF-A0A4Y9VTR3-F1
#
_cell.length_a   1.000
_cell.length_b   1.000
_cell.length_c   1.000
_cell.angle_alpha   90.00
_cell.angle_beta   90.00
_cell.angle_gamma   90.00
#
_symmetry.space_group_name_H-M   'P 1'
#
loop_
_entity.id
_entity.type
_entity.pdbx_description
1 polymer ?
#
loop_
_entity_poly.entity_id
_entity_poly.type
_entity_poly.pdbx_seq_one_letter_code
_entity_poly.pdbx_strand_id
1 'polypeptide(L)'
;MNNKLMNTMITTTLIACLGFASASVMAGRDAFQEKLIQNVQLTKQKLEEAKASKGAEQQKLLNEHAQMLHDNMAACREMKPKAGMSEKERDEWFAEHQRIMDTLMGQMMEEHKVNASSMPCDHHMK
;
A
#
# COMPACT_ATOMS: atom_id res chain seq x y z
N MET A 1 -2.35 32.53 42.05
CA MET A 1 -1.91 31.28 42.70
C MET A 1 -2.54 30.11 41.96
N ASN A 2 -1.72 29.12 41.63
CA ASN A 2 -1.88 28.10 40.59
C ASN A 2 -3.14 27.22 40.67
N ASN A 3 -3.89 27.15 39.57
CA ASN A 3 -4.73 26.00 39.26
C ASN A 3 -3.82 24.89 38.74
N LYS A 4 -3.63 23.86 39.57
CA LYS A 4 -2.83 22.68 39.24
C LYS A 4 -3.40 22.00 37.99
N LEU A 5 -2.56 22.04 36.97
CA LEU A 5 -2.38 21.05 35.93
C LEU A 5 -2.56 19.62 36.43
N MET A 6 -2.94 18.75 35.47
CA MET A 6 -2.79 17.29 35.42
C MET A 6 -3.91 16.46 36.05
N ASN A 7 -4.77 15.93 35.19
CA ASN A 7 -4.69 14.50 34.85
C ASN A 7 -5.54 14.18 33.61
N THR A 8 -5.01 14.52 32.43
CA THR A 8 -5.46 13.92 31.17
C THR A 8 -4.59 12.69 30.95
N MET A 9 -5.06 11.54 31.42
CA MET A 9 -4.50 10.24 31.04
C MET A 9 -4.84 10.02 29.57
N ILE A 10 -3.97 10.47 28.66
CA ILE A 10 -4.00 10.05 27.27
C ILE A 10 -3.49 8.61 27.26
N THR A 11 -4.44 7.67 27.22
CA THR A 11 -4.17 6.25 27.02
C THR A 11 -3.61 6.08 25.62
N THR A 12 -2.28 6.10 25.49
CA THR A 12 -1.61 5.75 24.24
C THR A 12 -1.72 4.24 24.05
N THR A 13 -2.78 3.79 23.38
CA THR A 13 -2.89 2.40 22.92
C THR A 13 -1.86 2.19 21.82
N LEU A 14 -0.76 1.52 22.17
CA LEU A 14 0.24 1.06 21.23
C LEU A 14 -0.37 -0.13 20.48
N ILE A 15 -0.95 0.11 19.31
CA ILE A 15 -1.43 -0.94 18.40
C ILE A 15 -0.19 -1.61 17.81
N ALA A 16 0.38 -2.56 18.54
CA ALA A 16 1.36 -3.50 18.02
C ALA A 16 0.62 -4.59 17.22
N CYS A 17 0.06 -4.22 16.07
CA CYS A 17 -0.31 -5.22 15.06
C CYS A 17 0.95 -5.59 14.28
N LEU A 18 1.89 -6.26 14.94
CA LEU A 18 2.82 -7.12 14.23
C LEU A 18 2.00 -8.31 13.74
N GLY A 19 1.36 -8.12 12.58
CA GLY A 19 0.81 -9.22 11.82
C GLY A 19 1.94 -10.22 11.60
N PHE A 20 1.87 -11.34 12.32
CA PHE A 20 2.63 -12.54 11.99
C PHE A 20 2.24 -12.90 10.55
N ALA A 21 3.02 -12.43 9.58
CA ALA A 21 3.01 -13.01 8.27
C ALA A 21 3.54 -14.43 8.48
N SER A 22 2.65 -15.41 8.40
CA SER A 22 3.03 -16.81 8.33
C SER A 22 4.06 -16.92 7.21
N ALA A 23 5.32 -17.15 7.59
CA ALA A 23 6.38 -17.41 6.65
C ALA A 23 6.16 -18.83 6.09
N SER A 24 5.10 -18.97 5.29
CA SER A 24 5.07 -19.94 4.23
C SER A 24 6.28 -19.58 3.38
N VAL A 25 7.39 -20.29 3.56
CA VAL A 25 8.49 -20.30 2.60
C VAL A 25 7.86 -20.86 1.32
N MET A 26 7.27 -19.98 0.52
CA MET A 26 6.82 -20.27 -0.83
C MET A 26 8.10 -20.38 -1.62
N ALA A 27 8.52 -21.61 -1.90
CA ALA A 27 9.78 -21.91 -2.59
C ALA A 27 9.87 -21.19 -3.95
N GLY A 28 8.75 -20.74 -4.54
CA GLY A 28 8.70 -19.92 -5.74
C GLY A 28 8.94 -18.41 -5.59
N ARG A 29 8.98 -17.82 -4.38
CA ARG A 29 9.26 -16.38 -4.23
C ARG A 29 10.75 -16.09 -4.34
N ASP A 30 11.09 -15.16 -5.23
CA ASP A 30 12.45 -14.64 -5.33
C ASP A 30 12.65 -13.31 -4.60
N ALA A 31 13.91 -12.90 -4.45
CA ALA A 31 14.28 -11.66 -3.78
C ALA A 31 13.70 -10.39 -4.44
N PHE A 32 13.43 -10.41 -5.75
CA PHE A 32 12.83 -9.28 -6.44
C PHE A 32 11.35 -9.17 -6.09
N GLN A 33 10.62 -10.29 -6.09
CA GLN A 33 9.24 -10.32 -5.62
C GLN A 33 9.15 -9.88 -4.16
N GLU A 34 9.98 -10.42 -3.26
CA GLU A 34 9.98 -10.03 -1.84
C GLU A 34 10.19 -8.52 -1.65
N LYS A 35 11.16 -7.94 -2.37
CA LYS A 35 11.38 -6.48 -2.32
C LYS A 35 10.16 -5.71 -2.85
N LEU A 36 9.57 -6.14 -3.97
CA LEU A 36 8.40 -5.47 -4.50
C LEU A 36 7.22 -5.55 -3.53
N ILE A 37 7.01 -6.70 -2.88
CA ILE A 37 5.95 -6.90 -1.89
C ILE A 37 6.10 -5.93 -0.72
N GLN A 38 7.33 -5.76 -0.21
CA GLN A 38 7.59 -4.77 0.84
C GLN A 38 7.24 -3.35 0.39
N ASN A 39 7.64 -2.96 -0.82
CA ASN A 39 7.31 -1.65 -1.37
C ASN A 39 5.80 -1.47 -1.61
N VAL A 40 5.10 -2.51 -2.07
CA VAL A 40 3.65 -2.52 -2.26
C VAL A 40 2.93 -2.31 -0.93
N GLN A 41 3.40 -2.92 0.16
CA GLN A 41 2.85 -2.68 1.50
C GLN A 41 3.12 -1.27 2.01
N LEU A 42 4.33 -0.73 1.80
CA LEU A 42 4.66 0.64 2.17
C LEU A 42 3.79 1.65 1.41
N THR A 43 3.56 1.40 0.12
CA THR A 43 2.68 2.21 -0.73
C THR A 43 1.24 2.15 -0.19
N LYS A 44 0.75 0.96 0.16
CA LYS A 44 -0.58 0.81 0.76
C LYS A 44 -0.71 1.61 2.05
N GLN A 45 0.30 1.61 2.91
CA GLN A 45 0.30 2.40 4.14
C GLN A 45 0.17 3.89 3.85
N LYS A 46 0.87 4.40 2.83
CA LYS A 46 0.76 5.79 2.38
C LYS A 46 -0.67 6.15 1.94
N LEU A 47 -1.35 5.24 1.24
CA LEU A 47 -2.76 5.42 0.88
C LEU A 47 -3.68 5.45 2.10
N GLU A 48 -3.45 4.59 3.09
CA GLU A 48 -4.24 4.61 4.34
C GLU A 48 -4.01 5.90 5.15
N GLU A 49 -2.78 6.42 5.21
CA GLU A 49 -2.48 7.73 5.78
C GLU A 49 -3.24 8.85 5.05
N ALA A 50 -3.28 8.80 3.71
CA ALA A 50 -4.03 9.76 2.91
C ALA A 50 -5.54 9.69 3.19
N LYS A 51 -6.10 8.48 3.31
CA LYS A 51 -7.53 8.26 3.65
C LYS A 51 -7.89 8.81 5.02
N ALA A 52 -6.98 8.73 6.00
CA ALA A 52 -7.17 9.27 7.34
C ALA A 52 -6.97 10.79 7.41
N SER A 53 -6.34 11.39 6.40
CA SER A 53 -6.02 12.83 6.34
C SER A 53 -7.09 13.62 5.57
N LYS A 54 -6.97 14.96 5.55
CA LYS A 54 -7.86 15.86 4.78
C LYS A 54 -7.09 17.02 4.15
N GLY A 55 -7.69 17.65 3.14
CA GLY A 55 -7.20 18.90 2.54
C GLY A 55 -5.81 18.75 1.92
N ALA A 56 -4.96 19.76 2.12
CA ALA A 56 -3.63 19.81 1.50
C ALA A 56 -2.73 18.62 1.87
N GLU A 57 -2.79 18.13 3.11
CA GLU A 57 -1.99 16.97 3.53
C GLU A 57 -2.47 15.69 2.86
N GLN A 58 -3.78 15.49 2.73
CA GLN A 58 -4.32 14.37 1.98
C GLN A 58 -3.85 14.40 0.51
N GLN A 59 -3.90 15.57 -0.13
CA GLN A 59 -3.42 15.69 -1.52
C GLN A 59 -1.93 15.39 -1.65
N LYS A 60 -1.10 15.85 -0.70
CA LYS A 60 0.32 15.55 -0.68
C LYS A 60 0.58 14.04 -0.55
N LEU A 61 -0.08 13.38 0.40
CA LEU A 61 0.06 11.94 0.61
C LEU A 61 -0.44 11.13 -0.59
N LEU A 62 -1.51 11.57 -1.27
CA LEU A 62 -2.00 10.95 -2.51
C LEU A 62 -0.99 11.10 -3.66
N ASN A 63 -0.35 12.26 -3.80
CA ASN A 63 0.69 12.45 -4.81
C ASN A 63 1.91 11.55 -4.54
N GLU A 64 2.33 11.43 -3.28
CA GLU A 64 3.40 10.51 -2.87
C GLU A 64 3.03 9.05 -3.14
N HIS A 65 1.80 8.65 -2.78
CA HIS A 65 1.27 7.33 -3.07
C HIS A 65 1.26 7.04 -4.58
N ALA A 66 0.76 7.95 -5.41
CA ALA A 66 0.68 7.77 -6.86
C ALA A 66 2.06 7.55 -7.49
N GLN A 67 3.08 8.29 -7.04
CA GLN A 67 4.45 8.10 -7.49
C GLN A 67 4.98 6.71 -7.10
N MET A 68 4.82 6.32 -5.83
CA MET A 68 5.25 5.00 -5.36
C MET A 68 4.51 3.86 -6.06
N LEU A 69 3.22 4.03 -6.31
CA LEU A 69 2.39 3.07 -7.03
C LEU A 69 2.87 2.91 -8.47
N HIS A 70 3.16 4.03 -9.16
CA HIS A 70 3.70 4.02 -10.51
C HIS A 70 5.04 3.26 -10.58
N ASP A 71 5.94 3.53 -9.66
CA ASP A 71 7.27 2.90 -9.62
C ASP A 71 7.16 1.40 -9.33
N ASN A 72 6.26 1.00 -8.42
CA ASN A 72 6.01 -0.42 -8.15
C ASN A 72 5.34 -1.13 -9.34
N MET A 73 4.43 -0.47 -10.05
CA MET A 73 3.83 -1.01 -11.27
C MET A 73 4.87 -1.20 -12.38
N ALA A 74 5.81 -0.26 -12.53
CA ALA A 74 6.93 -0.39 -13.47
C ALA A 74 7.82 -1.59 -13.10
N ALA A 75 8.24 -1.68 -11.84
CA ALA A 75 9.05 -2.79 -11.34
C ALA A 75 8.34 -4.15 -11.51
N CYS A 76 7.02 -4.20 -11.27
CA CYS A 76 6.23 -5.41 -11.47
C CYS A 76 6.24 -5.83 -12.93
N ARG A 77 5.97 -4.92 -13.87
CA ARG A 77 5.95 -5.22 -15.31
C ARG A 77 7.29 -5.70 -15.86
N GLU A 78 8.40 -5.21 -15.32
CA GLU A 78 9.74 -5.56 -15.77
C GLU A 78 10.22 -6.93 -15.24
N MET A 79 9.61 -7.42 -14.16
CA MET A 79 9.98 -8.70 -13.56
C MET A 79 9.67 -9.88 -14.47
N LYS A 80 10.59 -10.85 -14.45
CA LYS A 80 10.48 -12.11 -15.18
C LYS A 80 10.86 -13.27 -14.27
N PRO A 81 10.30 -14.47 -14.47
CA PRO A 81 10.77 -15.64 -13.76
C PRO A 81 12.25 -15.90 -14.11
N LYS A 82 13.04 -16.28 -13.10
CA LYS A 82 14.41 -16.77 -13.29
C LYS A 82 14.44 -17.95 -14.27
N ALA A 83 15.50 -17.98 -15.09
CA ALA A 83 15.78 -19.13 -15.95
C ALA A 83 16.08 -20.38 -15.12
N GLY A 84 15.68 -21.54 -15.63
CA GLY A 84 15.99 -22.84 -15.01
C GLY A 84 15.14 -23.23 -13.80
N MET A 85 14.09 -22.46 -13.47
CA MET A 85 13.09 -22.90 -12.49
C MET A 85 12.40 -24.19 -12.95
N SER A 86 12.05 -25.06 -12.00
CA SER A 86 11.12 -26.16 -12.24
C SER A 86 9.73 -25.62 -12.60
N GLU A 87 8.88 -26.48 -13.17
CA GLU A 87 7.51 -26.09 -13.53
C GLU A 87 6.72 -25.61 -12.30
N LYS A 88 6.86 -26.31 -11.18
CA LYS A 88 6.20 -25.96 -9.92
C LYS A 88 6.64 -24.59 -9.40
N GLU A 89 7.95 -24.31 -9.37
CA GLU A 89 8.48 -23.02 -8.91
C GLU A 89 8.04 -21.88 -9.83
N ARG A 90 7.98 -22.14 -11.14
CA ARG A 90 7.50 -21.16 -12.12
C ARG A 90 6.01 -20.86 -11.93
N ASP A 91 5.19 -21.87 -11.68
CA ASP A 91 3.75 -21.69 -11.43
C ASP A 91 3.51 -20.91 -10.12
N GLU A 92 4.27 -21.23 -9.07
CA GLU A 92 4.27 -20.47 -7.81
C GLU A 92 4.69 -19.01 -8.03
N TRP A 93 5.72 -18.78 -8.84
CA TRP A 93 6.18 -17.43 -9.20
C TRP A 93 5.08 -16.63 -9.90
N PHE A 94 4.39 -17.22 -10.87
CA PHE A 94 3.29 -16.56 -11.59
C PHE A 94 2.10 -16.28 -10.68
N ALA A 95 1.73 -17.22 -9.81
CA ALA A 95 0.66 -17.01 -8.84
C ALA A 95 0.96 -15.82 -7.92
N GLU A 96 2.22 -15.68 -7.49
CA GLU A 96 2.63 -14.55 -6.67
C GLU A 96 2.69 -13.24 -7.45
N HIS A 97 3.21 -13.27 -8.68
CA HIS A 97 3.23 -12.11 -9.56
C HIS A 97 1.80 -11.56 -9.79
N GLN A 98 0.83 -12.45 -10.01
CA GLN A 98 -0.57 -12.07 -10.14
C GLN A 98 -1.12 -11.43 -8.86
N ARG A 99 -0.80 -11.99 -7.68
CA ARG A 99 -1.20 -11.39 -6.40
C ARG A 99 -0.66 -9.98 -6.19
N ILE A 100 0.59 -9.74 -6.58
CA ILE A 100 1.20 -8.41 -6.49
C ILE A 100 0.46 -7.43 -7.42
N MET A 101 0.18 -7.84 -8.66
CA MET A 101 -0.58 -7.04 -9.62
C MET A 101 -1.99 -6.72 -9.10
N ASP A 102 -2.71 -7.71 -8.58
CA ASP A 102 -4.05 -7.50 -8.00
C ASP A 102 -4.01 -6.49 -6.84
N THR A 103 -2.96 -6.55 -6.02
CA THR A 103 -2.79 -5.63 -4.90
C THR A 103 -2.51 -4.20 -5.37
N LEU A 104 -1.66 -4.03 -6.38
CA LEU A 104 -1.36 -2.71 -6.97
C LEU A 104 -2.60 -2.10 -7.63
N MET A 105 -3.34 -2.90 -8.40
CA MET A 105 -4.59 -2.45 -9.02
C MET A 105 -5.66 -2.10 -7.98
N GLY A 106 -5.74 -2.87 -6.90
CA GLY A 106 -6.61 -2.54 -5.76
C GLY A 106 -6.29 -1.17 -5.16
N GLN A 107 -5.01 -0.86 -4.92
CA GLN A 107 -4.58 0.45 -4.42
C GLN A 107 -4.94 1.59 -5.37
N MET A 108 -4.76 1.39 -6.68
CA MET A 108 -5.15 2.37 -7.70
C MET A 108 -6.65 2.70 -7.64
N MET A 109 -7.49 1.67 -7.55
CA MET A 109 -8.94 1.85 -7.46
C MET A 109 -9.36 2.57 -6.18
N GLU A 110 -8.73 2.26 -5.06
CA GLU A 110 -9.00 2.93 -3.78
C GLU A 110 -8.53 4.39 -3.80
N GLU A 111 -7.35 4.70 -4.37
CA GLU A 111 -6.90 6.08 -4.57
C GLU A 111 -7.92 6.90 -5.38
N HIS A 112 -8.42 6.34 -6.48
CA HIS A 112 -9.43 7.00 -7.32
C HIS A 112 -10.71 7.31 -6.53
N LYS A 113 -11.15 6.42 -5.63
CA LYS A 113 -12.31 6.70 -4.76
C LYS A 113 -12.06 7.87 -3.82
N VAL A 114 -10.85 7.97 -3.26
CA VAL A 114 -10.47 9.09 -2.38
C VAL A 114 -10.47 10.41 -3.16
N ASN A 115 -9.87 10.43 -4.34
CA ASN A 115 -9.85 11.60 -5.23
C ASN A 115 -11.25 12.04 -5.68
N ALA A 116 -12.10 11.09 -6.05
CA ALA A 116 -13.48 11.38 -6.43
C ALA A 116 -14.33 11.89 -5.25
N SER A 117 -13.98 11.53 -4.01
CA SER A 117 -14.67 12.00 -2.80
C SER A 117 -14.17 13.36 -2.33
N SER A 118 -12.93 13.74 -2.67
CA SER A 118 -12.31 15.00 -2.26
C SER A 118 -12.64 16.16 -3.21
N MET A 119 -13.03 15.87 -4.45
CA MET A 119 -13.58 16.85 -5.39
C MET A 119 -15.11 16.84 -5.27
N PRO A 120 -15.77 17.93 -4.80
CA PRO A 120 -17.20 18.04 -5.01
C PRO A 120 -17.46 18.01 -6.52
N CYS A 121 -18.33 17.11 -6.98
CA CYS A 121 -18.90 17.23 -8.32
C CYS A 121 -19.62 18.59 -8.34
N ASP A 122 -18.97 19.62 -8.89
CA ASP A 122 -19.64 20.86 -9.25
C ASP A 122 -20.67 20.51 -10.30
N HIS A 123 -21.91 20.34 -9.85
CA HIS A 123 -23.10 20.26 -10.68
C HIS A 123 -23.38 21.66 -11.26
N HIS A 124 -22.43 22.22 -12.03
CA HIS A 124 -22.72 23.28 -12.98
C HIS A 124 -23.09 22.62 -14.32
N MET A 125 -24.34 22.19 -14.41
CA MET A 125 -25.01 22.04 -15.71
C MET A 125 -26.11 23.09 -15.78
N LYS A 126 -25.77 24.20 -16.44
CA LYS A 126 -26.60 25.26 -17.03
C LYS A 126 -27.65 25.93 -16.14
#